data_AF-A0A958B8I0-F1
#
_entry.id   AF-A0A958B8I0-F1
#
_cell.length_a   1.000
_cell.length_b   1.000
_cell.length_c   1.000
_cell.angle_alpha   90.00
_cell.angle_beta   90.00
_cell.angle_gamma   90.00
#
_symmetry.space_group_name_H-M   'P 1'
#
loop_
_entity.id
_entity.type
_entity.pdbx_description
1 polymer ?
#
loop_
_entity_poly.entity_id
_entity_poly.type
_entity_poly.pdbx_seq_one_letter_code
_entity_poly.pdbx_strand_id
1 'polypeptide(L)'
;MQFSKFILIVTVVLWITSACSSPPAESTGSAAAVSNQPIEVATAAETSTATAERDDDAETSERPAGWGEESHSNKADPNYDIVFPQDKVNEITITIDPEDWAAMQANMIELYGEPGTRGGRGGPGGGGPPGANFGQNNEPLPEDFQRPGNSNSEAEENGSPAGDPPPAGFAPPELAEGNPPGQAFGRSGGGGPGGFGGPGFGGGENPMWVPATLEFDGNIWTNVGVRYKGNSSLMSSWNSGSSNLPLKLDFDEFEDIYPEIDNQRFYGFKQLSLANDFGDSTYMNNAITYDLLEAAGLAASETGYYNITLDYGEGPVDLGLYTAVEVPDDTAIEHYFGDDKGNIYEGDGGGASLAEGTFDQIETSFQKENNEDEADWSDIENLYNVLHSPQRTTDPEAWRSDLEAVFDVNSFLKWLALSATIQHWDTYGGMSHNFYLYHNPATDQLTWFSWDHNQVLGGSGGPGGGGGGPRPMPVGDPSAQAEPSAEDGTTQTEPSPAEEANPRAEGRGRGGPGGGRSSSLDKADVGDNWPLIRYLLDDPTYYDLYMDYLAEINRDVFIPDQLAEKYQDLAELIGPYVAKEDGLESFENAVQSLTERTYERAEAVASFLSTR
;
A
#
# COMPACT_ATOMS: atom_id res chain seq x y z
N MET A 1 -41.98 19.51 -6.31
CA MET A 1 -43.14 18.75 -6.82
C MET A 1 -43.07 18.75 -8.34
N GLN A 2 -43.21 17.66 -9.08
CA GLN A 2 -43.45 16.25 -8.68
C GLN A 2 -42.33 15.34 -9.20
N PHE A 3 -42.13 14.19 -8.56
CA PHE A 3 -41.33 13.09 -9.11
C PHE A 3 -42.08 12.41 -10.26
N SER A 4 -41.33 11.91 -11.25
CA SER A 4 -41.83 11.00 -12.28
C SER A 4 -41.21 9.61 -12.07
N LYS A 5 -42.01 8.63 -11.62
CA LYS A 5 -41.56 7.24 -11.51
C LYS A 5 -41.82 6.51 -12.83
N PHE A 6 -40.78 5.94 -13.43
CA PHE A 6 -40.93 4.89 -14.45
C PHE A 6 -40.96 3.52 -13.79
N ILE A 7 -41.76 2.61 -14.33
CA ILE A 7 -41.88 1.22 -13.87
C ILE A 7 -41.37 0.33 -15.01
N LEU A 8 -40.34 -0.47 -14.73
CA LEU A 8 -39.85 -1.48 -15.66
C LEU A 8 -40.72 -2.74 -15.55
N ILE A 9 -41.16 -3.29 -16.68
CA ILE A 9 -41.96 -4.53 -16.73
C ILE A 9 -41.15 -5.59 -17.48
N VAL A 10 -40.55 -6.52 -16.74
CA VAL A 10 -39.88 -7.69 -17.31
C VAL A 10 -40.93 -8.70 -17.78
N THR A 11 -40.84 -9.15 -19.03
CA THR A 11 -41.77 -10.12 -19.62
C THR A 11 -41.05 -11.43 -19.92
N VAL A 12 -41.34 -12.48 -19.14
CA VAL A 12 -40.82 -13.84 -19.38
C VAL A 12 -41.61 -14.50 -20.51
N VAL A 13 -40.91 -15.12 -21.47
CA VAL A 13 -41.52 -15.85 -22.59
C VAL A 13 -41.06 -17.30 -22.58
N LEU A 14 -42.02 -18.22 -22.40
CA LEU A 14 -41.80 -19.67 -22.38
C LEU A 14 -42.47 -20.32 -23.61
N TRP A 15 -41.81 -21.29 -24.26
CA TRP A 15 -42.34 -22.00 -25.45
C TRP A 15 -42.16 -23.51 -25.36
N ILE A 16 -43.27 -24.27 -25.46
CA ILE A 16 -43.27 -25.74 -25.60
C ILE A 16 -44.44 -26.20 -26.51
N THR A 17 -44.11 -26.88 -27.62
CA THR A 17 -44.86 -27.98 -28.31
C THR A 17 -44.03 -28.36 -29.57
N SER A 18 -43.58 -29.58 -29.91
CA SER A 18 -44.03 -30.99 -29.74
C SER A 18 -44.79 -31.57 -30.96
N ALA A 19 -44.16 -32.53 -31.69
CA ALA A 19 -44.84 -33.65 -32.41
C ALA A 19 -43.89 -34.67 -33.13
N CYS A 20 -43.84 -35.90 -32.61
CA CYS A 20 -43.69 -37.25 -33.22
C CYS A 20 -43.12 -37.54 -34.64
N SER A 21 -42.21 -38.54 -34.74
CA SER A 21 -42.36 -39.76 -35.59
C SER A 21 -41.27 -40.85 -35.32
N SER A 22 -41.61 -42.15 -35.48
CA SER A 22 -40.77 -43.38 -35.27
C SER A 22 -41.51 -44.61 -35.88
N PRO A 23 -41.14 -45.91 -35.68
CA PRO A 23 -39.90 -46.61 -35.27
C PRO A 23 -39.45 -47.59 -36.42
N PRO A 24 -39.36 -48.94 -36.36
CA PRO A 24 -38.82 -49.93 -35.36
C PRO A 24 -37.89 -51.07 -35.92
N ALA A 25 -36.93 -51.56 -35.11
CA ALA A 25 -36.43 -52.97 -35.06
C ALA A 25 -35.48 -53.11 -33.84
N GLU A 26 -35.83 -53.78 -32.72
CA GLU A 26 -35.77 -55.23 -32.44
C GLU A 26 -34.35 -55.83 -32.28
N SER A 27 -34.03 -56.74 -31.34
CA SER A 27 -34.70 -57.31 -30.14
C SER A 27 -33.65 -58.17 -29.32
N THR A 28 -33.83 -58.83 -28.17
CA THR A 28 -34.95 -59.23 -27.28
C THR A 28 -34.53 -59.31 -25.78
N GLY A 29 -35.45 -59.10 -24.82
CA GLY A 29 -35.45 -59.74 -23.48
C GLY A 29 -34.68 -59.01 -22.35
N SER A 30 -35.06 -59.13 -21.06
CA SER A 30 -36.23 -59.80 -20.43
C SER A 30 -36.69 -59.01 -19.19
N ALA A 31 -37.97 -59.10 -18.81
CA ALA A 31 -38.59 -58.23 -17.81
C ALA A 31 -38.97 -58.94 -16.48
N ALA A 32 -38.84 -58.19 -15.38
CA ALA A 32 -39.54 -58.39 -14.11
C ALA A 32 -39.86 -56.99 -13.54
N ALA A 33 -41.03 -56.79 -12.93
CA ALA A 33 -41.54 -55.45 -12.62
C ALA A 33 -42.02 -55.31 -11.16
N VAL A 34 -41.62 -54.22 -10.50
CA VAL A 34 -42.20 -53.71 -9.24
C VAL A 34 -42.23 -52.17 -9.29
N SER A 35 -43.25 -51.60 -8.65
CA SER A 35 -43.62 -50.18 -8.54
C SER A 35 -42.49 -49.15 -8.33
N ASN A 36 -42.69 -47.95 -8.89
CA ASN A 36 -41.99 -46.73 -8.48
C ASN A 36 -42.29 -46.37 -7.01
N GLN A 37 -41.26 -45.94 -6.29
CA GLN A 37 -41.24 -44.82 -5.35
C GLN A 37 -39.85 -44.14 -5.50
N PRO A 38 -39.71 -42.81 -5.36
CA PRO A 38 -38.40 -42.18 -5.22
C PRO A 38 -37.74 -42.64 -3.91
N ILE A 39 -36.43 -42.86 -3.92
CA ILE A 39 -35.63 -43.06 -2.71
C ILE A 39 -34.90 -41.76 -2.43
N GLU A 40 -34.94 -41.29 -1.20
CA GLU A 40 -34.14 -40.16 -0.72
C GLU A 40 -32.65 -40.53 -0.79
N VAL A 41 -31.87 -39.76 -1.55
CA VAL A 41 -30.41 -39.83 -1.48
C VAL A 41 -29.99 -38.89 -0.35
N ALA A 42 -29.48 -39.48 0.74
CA ALA A 42 -29.00 -38.70 1.87
C ALA A 42 -27.79 -37.86 1.45
N THR A 43 -27.88 -36.54 1.62
CA THR A 43 -26.72 -35.66 1.67
C THR A 43 -25.92 -36.01 2.91
N ALA A 44 -24.66 -36.43 2.73
CA ALA A 44 -23.72 -36.50 3.84
C ALA A 44 -23.44 -35.05 4.28
N ALA A 45 -23.79 -34.72 5.52
CA ALA A 45 -23.30 -33.50 6.14
C ALA A 45 -21.88 -33.80 6.65
N GLU A 46 -20.88 -33.38 5.88
CA GLU A 46 -19.53 -33.24 6.41
C GLU A 46 -19.49 -31.94 7.23
N THR A 47 -18.96 -32.03 8.44
CA THR A 47 -18.99 -30.93 9.41
C THR A 47 -18.03 -29.84 9.01
N SER A 48 -18.56 -28.70 8.57
CA SER A 48 -17.84 -27.43 8.63
C SER A 48 -17.52 -27.12 10.10
N THR A 49 -16.25 -27.20 10.46
CA THR A 49 -15.72 -26.39 11.56
C THR A 49 -15.72 -24.95 11.07
N ALA A 50 -16.77 -24.21 11.39
CA ALA A 50 -16.74 -22.76 11.24
C ALA A 50 -15.59 -22.23 12.12
N THR A 51 -14.84 -21.26 11.58
CA THR A 51 -14.11 -20.31 12.41
C THR A 51 -15.10 -19.71 13.40
N ALA A 52 -14.74 -19.74 14.68
CA ALA A 52 -15.58 -19.17 15.72
C ALA A 52 -15.26 -17.69 15.87
N GLU A 53 -15.86 -16.86 15.02
CA GLU A 53 -16.36 -15.58 15.48
C GLU A 53 -17.05 -15.80 16.84
N ARG A 54 -16.77 -14.95 17.85
CA ARG A 54 -17.47 -15.03 19.13
C ARG A 54 -18.88 -14.46 19.00
N ASP A 55 -19.76 -15.23 18.35
CA ASP A 55 -21.23 -15.11 18.44
C ASP A 55 -21.74 -15.58 19.84
N ASP A 56 -20.94 -15.31 20.88
CA ASP A 56 -21.22 -15.55 22.29
C ASP A 56 -21.84 -14.25 22.86
N ASP A 57 -23.14 -14.28 23.19
CA ASP A 57 -23.88 -13.19 23.86
C ASP A 57 -23.32 -12.91 25.28
N ALA A 58 -22.12 -12.35 25.36
CA ALA A 58 -21.39 -12.09 26.60
C ALA A 58 -21.82 -10.78 27.30
N GLU A 59 -23.13 -10.46 27.32
CA GLU A 59 -23.73 -9.36 28.12
C GLU A 59 -23.47 -9.56 29.64
N THR A 60 -22.24 -9.26 30.06
CA THR A 60 -21.74 -9.48 31.42
C THR A 60 -20.82 -8.35 31.92
N SER A 61 -20.23 -7.58 31.01
CA SER A 61 -19.66 -6.26 31.26
C SER A 61 -20.74 -5.17 31.16
N GLU A 62 -20.66 -4.13 31.99
CA GLU A 62 -21.47 -2.91 31.79
C GLU A 62 -20.73 -2.02 30.78
N ARG A 63 -21.34 -1.74 29.61
CA ARG A 63 -20.73 -0.93 28.55
C ARG A 63 -20.33 0.48 29.03
N PRO A 64 -19.27 1.10 28.48
CA PRO A 64 -18.81 2.44 28.84
C PRO A 64 -19.90 3.51 28.81
N ALA A 65 -19.77 4.51 29.68
CA ALA A 65 -20.71 5.62 29.76
C ALA A 65 -20.59 6.53 28.52
N GLY A 66 -21.56 6.43 27.61
CA GLY A 66 -21.55 7.14 26.32
C GLY A 66 -21.64 6.21 25.11
N TRP A 67 -21.56 4.89 25.31
CA TRP A 67 -21.70 3.89 24.25
C TRP A 67 -23.02 4.03 23.48
N GLY A 68 -22.93 4.23 22.17
CA GLY A 68 -24.05 4.27 21.23
C GLY A 68 -23.98 3.11 20.23
N GLU A 69 -25.13 2.53 19.87
CA GLU A 69 -25.20 1.40 18.94
C GLU A 69 -24.64 1.76 17.55
N GLU A 70 -25.03 2.94 17.04
CA GLU A 70 -24.60 3.51 15.74
C GLU A 70 -23.12 3.96 15.70
N SER A 71 -22.48 4.17 16.86
CA SER A 71 -21.16 4.80 16.98
C SER A 71 -20.07 3.88 17.53
N HIS A 72 -20.43 2.90 18.37
CA HIS A 72 -19.49 2.06 19.11
C HIS A 72 -19.60 0.56 18.81
N SER A 73 -20.69 0.07 18.20
CA SER A 73 -20.91 -1.38 18.06
C SER A 73 -20.54 -1.90 16.66
N ASN A 74 -19.96 -3.10 16.60
CA ASN A 74 -19.89 -3.94 15.39
C ASN A 74 -21.25 -4.40 14.81
N LYS A 75 -22.38 -3.88 15.31
CA LYS A 75 -23.75 -4.23 14.88
C LYS A 75 -24.40 -3.13 14.02
N ALA A 76 -23.67 -2.04 13.77
CA ALA A 76 -24.06 -0.97 12.86
C ALA A 76 -23.22 -1.04 11.57
N ASP A 77 -23.87 -0.82 10.43
CA ASP A 77 -23.22 -0.74 9.12
C ASP A 77 -22.13 0.38 9.12
N PRO A 78 -20.94 0.19 8.51
CA PRO A 78 -19.89 1.20 8.49
C PRO A 78 -20.31 2.55 7.89
N ASN A 79 -20.04 3.64 8.61
CA ASN A 79 -20.56 4.99 8.27
C ASN A 79 -19.51 5.88 7.60
N TYR A 80 -19.26 5.60 6.32
CA TYR A 80 -18.33 6.35 5.47
C TYR A 80 -18.59 7.86 5.45
N ASP A 81 -19.85 8.32 5.40
CA ASP A 81 -20.23 9.75 5.43
C ASP A 81 -19.72 10.49 6.68
N ILE A 82 -19.54 9.80 7.81
CA ILE A 82 -19.03 10.37 9.06
C ILE A 82 -17.49 10.30 9.13
N VAL A 83 -16.93 9.16 8.74
CA VAL A 83 -15.52 8.79 8.97
C VAL A 83 -14.60 9.24 7.84
N PHE A 84 -15.06 9.20 6.60
CA PHE A 84 -14.32 9.58 5.39
C PHE A 84 -15.04 10.70 4.59
N PRO A 85 -15.37 11.84 5.23
CA PRO A 85 -16.13 12.92 4.59
C PRO A 85 -15.29 13.69 3.57
N GLN A 86 -15.85 13.88 2.38
CA GLN A 86 -15.18 14.58 1.27
C GLN A 86 -15.32 16.11 1.31
N ASP A 87 -16.12 16.68 2.23
CA ASP A 87 -16.47 18.11 2.26
C ASP A 87 -16.08 18.85 3.56
N LYS A 88 -15.45 18.17 4.53
CA LYS A 88 -14.98 18.73 5.80
C LYS A 88 -13.67 18.08 6.26
N VAL A 89 -12.85 18.85 6.97
CA VAL A 89 -11.81 18.29 7.84
C VAL A 89 -12.48 17.92 9.16
N ASN A 90 -12.34 16.67 9.57
CA ASN A 90 -12.78 16.16 10.86
C ASN A 90 -11.83 16.66 11.98
N GLU A 91 -12.34 16.92 13.17
CA GLU A 91 -11.52 17.29 14.34
C GLU A 91 -11.63 16.20 15.40
N ILE A 92 -10.48 15.74 15.91
CA ILE A 92 -10.39 14.59 16.82
C ILE A 92 -9.40 14.87 17.95
N THR A 93 -9.76 14.50 19.18
CA THR A 93 -8.86 14.59 20.34
C THR A 93 -8.49 13.20 20.82
N ILE A 94 -7.19 12.94 20.96
CA ILE A 94 -6.63 11.73 21.56
C ILE A 94 -6.02 12.12 22.91
N THR A 95 -6.34 11.39 23.97
CA THR A 95 -5.78 11.57 25.31
C THR A 95 -5.12 10.27 25.77
N ILE A 96 -3.82 10.33 26.06
CA ILE A 96 -3.00 9.20 26.53
C ILE A 96 -2.57 9.48 27.97
N ASP A 97 -2.54 8.47 28.84
CA ASP A 97 -2.03 8.68 30.21
C ASP A 97 -0.52 9.01 30.18
N PRO A 98 -0.02 9.91 31.06
CA PRO A 98 1.41 10.23 31.12
C PRO A 98 2.35 9.04 31.32
N GLU A 99 1.94 7.98 32.03
CA GLU A 99 2.76 6.77 32.21
C GLU A 99 2.81 5.94 30.92
N ASP A 100 1.69 5.82 30.20
CA ASP A 100 1.60 5.10 28.91
C ASP A 100 2.30 5.87 27.78
N TRP A 101 2.14 7.19 27.70
CA TRP A 101 2.89 8.04 26.76
C TRP A 101 4.40 7.92 27.00
N ALA A 102 4.86 7.90 28.26
CA ALA A 102 6.27 7.70 28.58
C ALA A 102 6.78 6.31 28.13
N ALA A 103 5.93 5.27 28.18
CA ALA A 103 6.27 3.95 27.64
C ALA A 103 6.36 3.95 26.11
N MET A 104 5.39 4.57 25.41
CA MET A 104 5.37 4.74 23.95
C MET A 104 6.63 5.45 23.44
N GLN A 105 7.02 6.55 24.10
CA GLN A 105 8.24 7.30 23.77
C GLN A 105 9.51 6.48 24.06
N ALA A 106 9.56 5.73 25.17
CA ALA A 106 10.69 4.87 25.49
C ALA A 106 10.88 3.74 24.46
N ASN A 107 9.80 3.12 23.99
CA ASN A 107 9.83 2.12 22.93
C ASN A 107 10.36 2.69 21.59
N MET A 108 9.92 3.90 21.22
CA MET A 108 10.47 4.60 20.05
C MET A 108 11.98 4.91 20.17
N ILE A 109 12.46 5.26 21.37
CA ILE A 109 13.89 5.47 21.63
C ILE A 109 14.67 4.15 21.57
N GLU A 110 14.08 3.01 21.98
CA GLU A 110 14.71 1.69 21.86
C GLU A 110 14.81 1.22 20.40
N LEU A 111 13.75 1.44 19.60
CA LEU A 111 13.70 1.06 18.18
C LEU A 111 14.58 1.95 17.28
N TYR A 112 14.51 3.27 17.45
CA TYR A 112 15.07 4.25 16.50
C TYR A 112 16.13 5.20 17.08
N GLY A 113 16.30 5.24 18.40
CA GLY A 113 17.17 6.19 19.09
C GLY A 113 16.49 7.52 19.42
N GLU A 114 17.23 8.48 19.97
CA GLU A 114 16.72 9.78 20.41
C GLU A 114 16.12 10.61 19.24
N PRO A 115 14.94 11.24 19.41
CA PRO A 115 14.29 12.02 18.35
C PRO A 115 15.15 13.21 17.91
N GLY A 116 15.09 13.57 16.63
CA GLY A 116 15.93 14.60 16.03
C GLY A 116 17.43 14.27 15.92
N THR A 117 17.89 13.13 16.45
CA THR A 117 19.31 12.73 16.33
C THR A 117 19.58 12.03 15.00
N ARG A 118 19.95 12.81 13.98
CA ARG A 118 20.42 12.25 12.69
C ARG A 118 21.53 11.22 12.93
N GLY A 119 21.19 9.94 12.82
CA GLY A 119 22.00 8.81 13.28
C GLY A 119 23.47 8.92 12.86
N GLY A 120 24.35 9.16 13.84
CA GLY A 120 25.80 9.37 13.67
C GLY A 120 26.59 8.12 13.30
N ARG A 121 26.04 7.26 12.44
CA ARG A 121 26.58 5.95 12.07
C ARG A 121 26.74 5.84 10.57
N GLY A 122 27.78 6.50 10.05
CA GLY A 122 28.28 6.22 8.71
C GLY A 122 28.69 4.75 8.59
N GLY A 123 27.83 3.93 7.99
CA GLY A 123 28.24 2.65 7.43
C GLY A 123 29.33 2.87 6.37
N PRO A 124 30.28 1.93 6.19
CA PRO A 124 31.28 2.07 5.14
C PRO A 124 30.56 2.20 3.78
N GLY A 125 30.80 3.32 3.09
CA GLY A 125 29.93 3.77 2.00
C GLY A 125 29.74 2.72 0.90
N GLY A 126 28.47 2.47 0.55
CA GLY A 126 28.02 1.52 -0.49
C GLY A 126 28.39 1.89 -1.93
N GLY A 127 29.53 2.54 -2.16
CA GLY A 127 30.11 2.77 -3.47
C GLY A 127 30.80 1.51 -4.02
N GLY A 128 30.03 0.43 -4.17
CA GLY A 128 30.48 -0.85 -4.75
C GLY A 128 29.91 -1.05 -6.17
N PRO A 129 30.65 -1.65 -7.11
CA PRO A 129 30.20 -1.83 -8.49
C PRO A 129 29.13 -2.93 -8.62
N PRO A 130 28.27 -2.86 -9.66
CA PRO A 130 27.17 -3.82 -9.84
C PRO A 130 27.66 -5.21 -10.28
N GLY A 131 27.05 -6.25 -9.70
CA GLY A 131 26.93 -7.60 -10.26
C GLY A 131 28.20 -8.44 -10.35
N ALA A 132 28.46 -9.29 -9.34
CA ALA A 132 29.49 -10.33 -9.43
C ALA A 132 29.15 -11.61 -8.63
N ASN A 133 28.30 -12.46 -9.23
CA ASN A 133 28.36 -13.93 -9.21
C ASN A 133 28.45 -14.65 -7.83
N PHE A 134 27.35 -15.28 -7.40
CA PHE A 134 27.36 -16.20 -6.25
C PHE A 134 28.30 -17.39 -6.48
N GLY A 135 29.25 -17.59 -5.55
CA GLY A 135 30.18 -18.71 -5.57
C GLY A 135 30.48 -19.19 -4.15
N GLN A 136 30.31 -20.49 -3.92
CA GLN A 136 30.52 -21.12 -2.60
C GLN A 136 31.97 -20.98 -2.12
N ASN A 137 32.17 -20.76 -0.81
CA ASN A 137 32.96 -21.64 0.07
C ASN A 137 33.03 -21.09 1.51
N ASN A 138 32.97 -21.98 2.51
CA ASN A 138 33.26 -21.68 3.91
C ASN A 138 34.78 -21.57 4.14
N GLU A 139 35.23 -20.64 4.98
CA GLU A 139 36.09 -20.84 6.18
C GLU A 139 36.14 -19.54 7.01
N PRO A 140 36.28 -19.59 8.36
CA PRO A 140 36.28 -18.40 9.21
C PRO A 140 37.66 -17.74 9.35
N LEU A 141 37.69 -16.44 9.68
CA LEU A 141 38.90 -15.66 9.99
C LEU A 141 38.88 -15.12 11.44
N PRO A 142 40.05 -14.81 12.05
CA PRO A 142 40.20 -14.86 13.51
C PRO A 142 40.16 -13.51 14.25
N GLU A 143 40.14 -13.61 15.59
CA GLU A 143 40.13 -12.49 16.54
C GLU A 143 41.52 -11.83 16.73
N ASP A 144 41.80 -10.70 16.06
CA ASP A 144 42.51 -9.54 16.66
C ASP A 144 42.68 -8.31 15.75
N PHE A 145 41.85 -7.27 15.91
CA PHE A 145 42.26 -5.91 15.50
C PHE A 145 41.61 -4.80 16.35
N GLN A 146 42.45 -4.00 17.03
CA GLN A 146 42.00 -2.90 17.90
C GLN A 146 41.96 -1.56 17.15
N ARG A 147 40.88 -0.80 17.34
CA ARG A 147 40.75 0.59 16.84
C ARG A 147 41.59 1.59 17.66
N PRO A 148 42.24 2.57 17.01
CA PRO A 148 42.69 3.80 17.66
C PRO A 148 42.01 5.07 17.10
N GLY A 149 41.61 5.98 17.99
CA GLY A 149 41.58 7.44 17.78
C GLY A 149 40.59 8.04 16.76
N ASN A 150 39.57 8.75 17.25
CA ASN A 150 38.83 9.74 16.46
C ASN A 150 39.50 11.13 16.55
N SER A 151 39.38 11.94 15.51
CA SER A 151 39.69 13.38 15.53
C SER A 151 38.87 14.13 14.49
N ASN A 152 38.01 15.05 14.93
CA ASN A 152 37.13 15.84 14.08
C ASN A 152 37.90 16.85 13.19
N SER A 153 37.29 17.21 12.07
CA SER A 153 37.47 18.49 11.37
C SER A 153 36.11 18.91 10.79
N GLU A 154 35.77 20.20 10.84
CA GLU A 154 34.44 20.68 10.41
C GLU A 154 34.19 20.52 8.89
N ALA A 155 32.90 20.45 8.52
CA ALA A 155 32.40 20.58 7.16
C ALA A 155 31.10 21.40 7.17
N GLU A 156 30.94 22.29 6.20
CA GLU A 156 29.92 23.35 6.21
C GLU A 156 28.55 22.86 5.71
N GLU A 157 27.47 23.44 6.25
CA GLU A 157 26.09 23.13 5.86
C GLU A 157 25.79 23.57 4.43
N ASN A 158 25.12 22.69 3.67
CA ASN A 158 24.25 23.11 2.57
C ASN A 158 22.84 22.66 2.95
N GLY A 159 21.90 23.61 2.98
CA GLY A 159 20.60 23.42 3.61
C GLY A 159 19.69 22.43 2.90
N SER A 160 19.22 21.45 3.65
CA SER A 160 17.82 21.01 3.55
C SER A 160 16.94 22.03 4.31
N PRO A 161 15.61 22.09 4.10
CA PRO A 161 14.74 22.68 5.12
C PRO A 161 14.99 21.95 6.45
N ALA A 162 15.11 22.71 7.53
CA ALA A 162 14.97 22.14 8.87
C ALA A 162 13.46 21.90 9.07
N GLY A 163 13.09 20.73 9.59
CA GLY A 163 11.73 20.55 10.12
C GLY A 163 11.50 21.55 11.25
N ASP A 164 10.27 22.03 11.38
CA ASP A 164 9.96 23.05 12.36
C ASP A 164 10.25 22.58 13.80
N PRO A 165 10.65 23.50 14.69
CA PRO A 165 10.87 23.16 16.09
C PRO A 165 9.56 22.64 16.69
N PRO A 166 9.61 21.56 17.50
CA PRO A 166 8.40 20.96 18.05
C PRO A 166 7.53 21.97 18.81
N PRO A 167 6.19 21.82 18.78
CA PRO A 167 5.25 22.79 19.34
C PRO A 167 5.51 23.02 20.83
N ALA A 168 5.20 24.23 21.31
CA ALA A 168 5.60 24.72 22.63
C ALA A 168 4.93 23.97 23.80
N GLY A 169 5.50 22.82 24.16
CA GLY A 169 5.00 21.83 25.13
C GLY A 169 5.55 20.43 24.85
N PHE A 170 5.86 20.12 23.59
CA PHE A 170 6.47 18.88 23.16
C PHE A 170 7.98 18.89 23.45
N ALA A 171 8.34 18.34 24.61
CA ALA A 171 9.73 18.07 25.00
C ALA A 171 9.89 16.56 25.24
N PRO A 172 10.96 15.91 24.73
CA PRO A 172 11.27 14.55 25.14
C PRO A 172 11.53 14.53 26.67
N PRO A 173 11.04 13.52 27.39
CA PRO A 173 11.05 13.53 28.85
C PRO A 173 12.48 13.58 29.42
N GLU A 174 12.72 14.49 30.37
CA GLU A 174 13.99 14.55 31.10
C GLU A 174 14.13 13.30 31.97
N LEU A 175 14.86 12.29 31.46
CA LEU A 175 14.97 10.95 32.05
C LEU A 175 15.40 11.00 33.53
N ALA A 176 14.44 10.80 34.43
CA ALA A 176 14.69 10.78 35.86
C ALA A 176 15.59 9.59 36.25
N GLU A 177 16.80 9.88 36.76
CA GLU A 177 17.76 8.83 37.16
C GLU A 177 17.19 7.92 38.27
N GLY A 178 16.67 6.77 37.87
CA GLY A 178 16.51 5.60 38.74
C GLY A 178 15.09 5.15 39.08
N ASN A 179 14.26 4.83 38.09
CA ASN A 179 13.02 4.06 38.30
C ASN A 179 13.02 2.74 37.49
N PRO A 180 13.06 1.56 38.14
CA PRO A 180 13.04 0.27 37.45
C PRO A 180 11.89 -0.67 37.87
N PRO A 181 11.38 -1.47 36.92
CA PRO A 181 10.69 -1.05 35.70
C PRO A 181 9.19 -0.75 35.99
N GLY A 182 8.44 -0.34 34.97
CA GLY A 182 6.97 -0.41 35.01
C GLY A 182 6.47 -1.83 35.29
N GLN A 183 5.22 -1.96 35.76
CA GLN A 183 4.63 -3.29 35.93
C GLN A 183 4.50 -3.97 34.57
N ALA A 184 4.97 -5.21 34.46
CA ALA A 184 4.94 -5.94 33.21
C ALA A 184 3.49 -6.23 32.81
N PHE A 185 2.97 -5.47 31.84
CA PHE A 185 1.76 -5.81 31.12
C PHE A 185 1.93 -7.21 30.52
N GLY A 186 0.99 -8.09 30.86
CA GLY A 186 1.24 -9.53 30.86
C GLY A 186 1.07 -10.13 29.48
N ARG A 187 2.18 -10.53 28.84
CA ARG A 187 2.20 -11.34 27.62
C ARG A 187 1.19 -12.50 27.69
N SER A 188 0.11 -12.37 26.92
CA SER A 188 -0.95 -13.35 26.69
C SER A 188 -1.51 -13.08 25.28
N GLY A 189 -1.88 -14.07 24.45
CA GLY A 189 -1.88 -15.51 24.72
C GLY A 189 -1.78 -16.47 23.50
N GLY A 190 -1.72 -15.99 22.26
CA GLY A 190 -1.41 -16.81 21.06
C GLY A 190 0.05 -17.29 21.05
N GLY A 191 0.36 -18.41 20.37
CA GLY A 191 1.71 -19.01 20.52
C GLY A 191 2.17 -20.07 19.51
N GLY A 192 2.73 -19.61 18.38
CA GLY A 192 3.58 -20.41 17.48
C GLY A 192 5.07 -20.45 17.92
N PRO A 193 5.80 -21.59 17.78
CA PRO A 193 7.13 -21.76 18.39
C PRO A 193 8.35 -21.48 17.47
N GLY A 194 8.54 -20.22 17.05
CA GLY A 194 9.87 -19.57 16.95
C GLY A 194 10.72 -19.73 15.67
N GLY A 195 11.19 -18.58 15.16
CA GLY A 195 12.24 -18.47 14.14
C GLY A 195 13.50 -17.75 14.66
N PHE A 196 14.69 -18.22 14.30
CA PHE A 196 15.97 -17.57 14.66
C PHE A 196 16.44 -16.62 13.53
N GLY A 197 16.02 -15.36 13.59
CA GLY A 197 16.47 -14.32 12.66
C GLY A 197 17.96 -13.97 12.84
N GLY A 198 18.75 -14.14 11.78
CA GLY A 198 20.12 -13.59 11.68
C GLY A 198 20.10 -12.13 11.21
N PRO A 199 21.19 -11.37 11.38
CA PRO A 199 21.21 -9.92 11.12
C PRO A 199 21.20 -9.57 9.62
N GLY A 200 20.00 -9.54 9.03
CA GLY A 200 19.65 -8.76 7.84
C GLY A 200 19.00 -7.43 8.23
N PHE A 201 18.93 -6.47 7.31
CA PHE A 201 18.23 -5.20 7.54
C PHE A 201 16.71 -5.41 7.42
N GLY A 202 15.91 -4.85 8.33
CA GLY A 202 14.46 -4.69 8.15
C GLY A 202 13.57 -5.29 9.24
N GLY A 203 13.97 -6.40 9.89
CA GLY A 203 13.16 -7.06 10.91
C GLY A 203 13.12 -6.31 12.26
N GLY A 204 12.36 -5.22 12.32
CA GLY A 204 12.04 -4.49 13.54
C GLY A 204 10.69 -4.93 14.11
N GLU A 205 10.56 -4.94 15.43
CA GLU A 205 9.24 -5.07 16.07
C GLU A 205 8.43 -3.79 15.81
N ASN A 206 7.12 -3.93 15.55
CA ASN A 206 6.22 -2.79 15.38
C ASN A 206 6.25 -1.89 16.66
N PRO A 207 6.12 -0.56 16.53
CA PRO A 207 5.96 0.32 17.68
C PRO A 207 4.78 -0.12 18.56
N MET A 208 4.94 -0.05 19.88
CA MET A 208 3.94 -0.59 20.81
C MET A 208 2.60 0.16 20.76
N TRP A 209 1.52 -0.58 20.97
CA TRP A 209 0.21 -0.04 21.32
C TRP A 209 0.19 0.50 22.75
N VAL A 210 -0.52 1.60 22.97
CA VAL A 210 -0.88 2.14 24.28
C VAL A 210 -2.35 2.53 24.32
N PRO A 211 -3.03 2.43 25.49
CA PRO A 211 -4.44 2.78 25.61
C PRO A 211 -4.65 4.29 25.61
N ALA A 212 -5.69 4.74 24.93
CA ALA A 212 -6.12 6.14 24.87
C ALA A 212 -7.63 6.30 25.11
N THR A 213 -8.02 7.52 25.45
CA THR A 213 -9.39 8.02 25.29
C THR A 213 -9.46 8.90 24.06
N LEU A 214 -10.47 8.71 23.22
CA LEU A 214 -10.65 9.42 21.95
C LEU A 214 -12.00 10.14 21.97
N GLU A 215 -11.99 11.46 21.70
CA GLU A 215 -13.19 12.29 21.60
C GLU A 215 -13.42 12.74 20.14
N PHE A 216 -14.63 12.50 19.61
CA PHE A 216 -15.03 12.86 18.26
C PHE A 216 -16.55 13.09 18.17
N ASP A 217 -16.98 14.20 17.53
CA ASP A 217 -18.38 14.66 17.41
C ASP A 217 -19.21 14.60 18.73
N GLY A 218 -18.53 14.80 19.87
CA GLY A 218 -19.13 14.73 21.21
C GLY A 218 -19.36 13.32 21.77
N ASN A 219 -19.00 12.28 21.01
CA ASN A 219 -18.89 10.90 21.48
C ASN A 219 -17.47 10.63 22.01
N ILE A 220 -17.35 9.62 22.89
CA ILE A 220 -16.09 9.24 23.55
C ILE A 220 -15.88 7.73 23.41
N TRP A 221 -14.69 7.31 22.97
CA TRP A 221 -14.23 5.93 22.96
C TRP A 221 -13.12 5.78 23.99
N THR A 222 -13.18 4.73 24.81
CA THR A 222 -12.22 4.46 25.89
C THR A 222 -11.37 3.23 25.56
N ASN A 223 -10.14 3.20 26.07
CA ASN A 223 -9.18 2.10 25.90
C ASN A 223 -8.90 1.78 24.41
N VAL A 224 -8.92 2.80 23.55
CA VAL A 224 -8.56 2.69 22.13
C VAL A 224 -7.07 2.43 22.03
N GLY A 225 -6.65 1.45 21.24
CA GLY A 225 -5.26 1.21 20.87
C GLY A 225 -4.72 2.35 20.01
N VAL A 226 -3.62 2.97 20.44
CA VAL A 226 -2.86 3.95 19.65
C VAL A 226 -1.42 3.50 19.53
N ARG A 227 -0.89 3.42 18.29
CA ARG A 227 0.54 3.21 18.02
C ARG A 227 1.04 4.07 16.88
N TYR A 228 2.35 4.24 16.79
CA TYR A 228 2.99 4.73 15.57
C TYR A 228 3.03 3.64 14.49
N LYS A 229 2.93 4.02 13.21
CA LYS A 229 2.87 3.08 12.08
C LYS A 229 3.85 3.41 10.96
N GLY A 230 4.13 2.42 10.11
CA GLY A 230 4.93 2.60 8.91
C GLY A 230 6.44 2.65 9.15
N ASN A 231 7.21 2.58 8.07
CA ASN A 231 8.66 2.37 8.09
C ASN A 231 9.40 3.69 7.80
N SER A 232 9.61 4.03 6.52
CA SER A 232 10.36 5.22 6.10
C SER A 232 9.76 6.54 6.58
N SER A 233 8.43 6.66 6.61
CA SER A 233 7.69 7.85 7.04
C SER A 233 7.88 8.13 8.54
N LEU A 234 7.64 7.12 9.38
CA LEU A 234 7.87 7.20 10.83
C LEU A 234 9.34 7.44 11.15
N MET A 235 10.24 6.61 10.62
CA MET A 235 11.67 6.70 10.93
C MET A 235 12.25 8.06 10.52
N SER A 236 11.86 8.60 9.36
CA SER A 236 12.35 9.91 8.88
C SER A 236 11.81 11.05 9.74
N SER A 237 10.51 11.05 10.03
CA SER A 237 9.86 12.10 10.82
C SER A 237 10.40 12.13 12.25
N TRP A 238 10.57 10.96 12.89
CA TRP A 238 11.22 10.80 14.19
C TRP A 238 12.68 11.29 14.19
N ASN A 239 13.48 10.89 13.21
CA ASN A 239 14.89 11.32 13.10
C ASN A 239 15.05 12.82 12.76
N SER A 240 14.01 13.47 12.22
CA SER A 240 13.96 14.93 12.04
C SER A 240 13.49 15.70 13.28
N GLY A 241 12.86 15.02 14.25
CA GLY A 241 12.28 15.63 15.44
C GLY A 241 10.87 16.20 15.21
N SER A 242 10.17 15.75 14.17
CA SER A 242 8.76 16.12 13.94
C SER A 242 7.86 15.59 15.06
N SER A 243 6.86 16.40 15.45
CA SER A 243 5.73 15.95 16.26
C SER A 243 4.59 15.36 15.42
N ASN A 244 4.47 15.74 14.15
CA ASN A 244 3.51 15.15 13.21
C ASN A 244 4.09 13.81 12.72
N LEU A 245 3.68 12.74 13.40
CA LEU A 245 4.12 11.35 13.23
C LEU A 245 2.92 10.46 12.87
N PRO A 246 3.04 9.49 11.95
CA PRO A 246 1.91 8.66 11.49
C PRO A 246 1.43 7.68 12.57
N LEU A 247 0.11 7.57 12.75
CA LEU A 247 -0.54 6.77 13.78
C LEU A 247 -1.42 5.66 13.16
N LYS A 248 -1.53 4.50 13.82
CA LYS A 248 -2.67 3.56 13.63
C LYS A 248 -3.54 3.64 14.89
N LEU A 249 -4.86 3.66 14.69
CA LEU A 249 -5.85 3.44 15.74
C LEU A 249 -6.42 2.04 15.59
N ASP A 250 -6.70 1.39 16.73
CA ASP A 250 -7.49 0.18 16.81
C ASP A 250 -8.50 0.36 17.96
N PHE A 251 -9.78 0.09 17.69
CA PHE A 251 -10.85 0.36 18.65
C PHE A 251 -11.15 -0.82 19.59
N ASP A 252 -10.64 -2.05 19.34
CA ASP A 252 -10.82 -3.23 20.19
C ASP A 252 -9.53 -3.96 20.66
N GLU A 253 -8.32 -3.53 20.24
CA GLU A 253 -6.97 -4.04 20.65
C GLU A 253 -6.84 -4.45 22.14
N PHE A 254 -7.49 -3.74 23.06
CA PHE A 254 -7.43 -4.03 24.50
C PHE A 254 -8.69 -4.71 25.09
N GLU A 255 -9.59 -5.28 24.28
CA GLU A 255 -10.83 -5.93 24.76
C GLU A 255 -10.57 -7.14 25.68
N ASP A 256 -9.51 -7.90 25.44
CA ASP A 256 -9.10 -9.05 26.25
C ASP A 256 -8.61 -8.62 27.65
N ILE A 257 -8.35 -7.32 27.85
CA ILE A 257 -8.04 -6.66 29.13
C ILE A 257 -9.27 -5.93 29.71
N TYR A 258 -10.06 -5.28 28.83
CA TYR A 258 -11.22 -4.45 29.16
C TYR A 258 -12.48 -4.96 28.43
N PRO A 259 -13.12 -6.05 28.90
CA PRO A 259 -14.26 -6.67 28.21
C PRO A 259 -15.53 -5.80 28.16
N GLU A 260 -15.53 -4.61 28.75
CA GLU A 260 -16.50 -3.55 28.49
C GLU A 260 -16.41 -2.94 27.07
N ILE A 261 -15.24 -3.01 26.41
CA ILE A 261 -15.04 -2.55 25.01
C ILE A 261 -15.01 -3.70 23.99
N ASP A 262 -15.46 -4.90 24.36
CA ASP A 262 -15.64 -6.05 23.46
C ASP A 262 -16.33 -5.64 22.14
N ASN A 263 -15.70 -5.88 21.00
CA ASN A 263 -16.16 -5.48 19.66
C ASN A 263 -16.48 -3.98 19.51
N GLN A 264 -15.71 -3.10 20.16
CA GLN A 264 -15.81 -1.65 19.99
C GLN A 264 -15.36 -1.23 18.59
N ARG A 265 -16.13 -0.36 17.95
CA ARG A 265 -15.87 0.20 16.61
C ARG A 265 -15.95 1.72 16.63
N PHE A 266 -15.42 2.36 15.60
CA PHE A 266 -15.62 3.79 15.31
C PHE A 266 -16.60 3.90 14.15
N TYR A 267 -17.90 4.01 14.45
CA TYR A 267 -19.00 3.98 13.46
C TYR A 267 -18.87 2.81 12.46
N GLY A 268 -18.66 1.60 12.99
CA GLY A 268 -18.50 0.35 12.23
C GLY A 268 -17.05 -0.05 11.90
N PHE A 269 -16.11 0.90 11.81
CA PHE A 269 -14.70 0.59 11.49
C PHE A 269 -13.93 0.07 12.72
N LYS A 270 -13.09 -0.97 12.52
CA LYS A 270 -12.25 -1.56 13.58
C LYS A 270 -10.96 -0.78 13.80
N GLN A 271 -10.31 -0.38 12.72
CA GLN A 271 -9.03 0.32 12.73
C GLN A 271 -9.06 1.58 11.85
N LEU A 272 -8.14 2.52 12.08
CA LEU A 272 -7.91 3.66 11.19
C LEU A 272 -6.42 3.91 10.97
N SER A 273 -6.03 4.17 9.72
CA SER A 273 -4.65 4.48 9.32
C SER A 273 -4.49 5.99 9.14
N LEU A 274 -3.91 6.68 10.12
CA LEU A 274 -3.69 8.13 10.09
C LEU A 274 -2.31 8.45 9.50
N ALA A 275 -2.26 8.79 8.21
CA ALA A 275 -1.05 9.18 7.50
C ALA A 275 -0.71 10.66 7.75
N ASN A 276 0.58 10.95 7.92
CA ASN A 276 1.13 12.32 7.95
C ASN A 276 1.64 12.78 6.57
N ASP A 277 1.15 12.14 5.51
CA ASP A 277 1.48 12.38 4.09
C ASP A 277 2.97 12.61 3.78
N PHE A 278 3.85 11.91 4.52
CA PHE A 278 5.30 12.11 4.49
C PHE A 278 5.88 12.15 3.06
N GLY A 279 6.42 13.31 2.69
CA GLY A 279 7.05 13.54 1.40
C GLY A 279 6.12 14.02 0.28
N ASP A 280 4.82 14.23 0.56
CA ASP A 280 3.89 14.99 -0.26
C ASP A 280 3.55 16.35 0.39
N SER A 281 4.11 17.44 -0.13
CA SER A 281 3.83 18.80 0.31
C SER A 281 2.47 19.35 -0.16
N THR A 282 1.60 18.51 -0.71
CA THR A 282 0.20 18.86 -1.02
C THR A 282 -0.81 18.17 -0.10
N TYR A 283 -0.41 17.12 0.64
CA TYR A 283 -1.31 16.28 1.45
C TYR A 283 -2.49 15.70 0.62
N MET A 284 -2.35 15.58 -0.72
CA MET A 284 -3.43 15.15 -1.63
C MET A 284 -3.14 13.81 -2.31
N ASN A 285 -1.88 13.37 -2.36
CA ASN A 285 -1.46 12.19 -3.11
C ASN A 285 -2.17 10.90 -2.68
N ASN A 286 -2.47 10.73 -1.38
CA ASN A 286 -3.24 9.59 -0.88
C ASN A 286 -4.69 9.64 -1.39
N ALA A 287 -5.48 10.63 -0.98
CA ALA A 287 -6.89 10.77 -1.35
C ALA A 287 -7.12 10.67 -2.88
N ILE A 288 -6.34 11.42 -3.66
CA ILE A 288 -6.43 11.45 -5.12
C ILE A 288 -6.07 10.09 -5.76
N THR A 289 -5.17 9.30 -5.16
CA THR A 289 -4.84 7.98 -5.73
C THR A 289 -5.94 6.96 -5.44
N TYR A 290 -6.62 7.03 -4.29
CA TYR A 290 -7.79 6.20 -4.03
C TYR A 290 -8.98 6.58 -4.93
N ASP A 291 -9.25 7.88 -5.15
CA ASP A 291 -10.21 8.33 -6.18
C ASP A 291 -9.92 7.69 -7.56
N LEU A 292 -8.64 7.68 -7.96
CA LEU A 292 -8.22 7.16 -9.26
C LEU A 292 -8.25 5.62 -9.33
N LEU A 293 -8.17 4.93 -8.20
CA LEU A 293 -8.38 3.48 -8.11
C LEU A 293 -9.86 3.14 -8.23
N GLU A 294 -10.74 3.80 -7.47
CA GLU A 294 -12.21 3.63 -7.53
C GLU A 294 -12.74 3.97 -8.94
N ALA A 295 -12.33 5.10 -9.51
CA ALA A 295 -12.67 5.50 -10.88
C ALA A 295 -12.08 4.58 -11.97
N ALA A 296 -11.01 3.83 -11.67
CA ALA A 296 -10.52 2.76 -12.53
C ALA A 296 -11.29 1.43 -12.34
N GLY A 297 -12.17 1.32 -11.34
CA GLY A 297 -12.84 0.07 -10.98
C GLY A 297 -11.90 -0.94 -10.33
N LEU A 298 -10.96 -0.45 -9.51
CA LEU A 298 -10.04 -1.23 -8.69
C LEU A 298 -10.45 -1.11 -7.21
N ALA A 299 -10.03 -2.06 -6.38
CA ALA A 299 -10.23 -1.97 -4.93
C ALA A 299 -9.40 -0.82 -4.33
N ALA A 300 -10.05 0.00 -3.51
CA ALA A 300 -9.51 1.27 -3.02
C ALA A 300 -10.05 1.61 -1.62
N SER A 301 -9.16 1.86 -0.65
CA SER A 301 -9.53 2.38 0.66
C SER A 301 -10.19 3.75 0.56
N GLU A 302 -11.22 3.99 1.35
CA GLU A 302 -11.78 5.33 1.53
C GLU A 302 -10.84 6.25 2.34
N THR A 303 -10.98 7.58 2.15
CA THR A 303 -10.10 8.58 2.79
C THR A 303 -10.83 9.82 3.28
N GLY A 304 -10.32 10.44 4.33
CA GLY A 304 -10.85 11.70 4.86
C GLY A 304 -9.83 12.48 5.67
N TYR A 305 -9.95 13.81 5.68
CA TYR A 305 -8.99 14.67 6.37
C TYR A 305 -9.31 14.85 7.84
N TYR A 306 -8.30 14.79 8.71
CA TYR A 306 -8.41 14.98 10.15
C TYR A 306 -7.37 15.98 10.67
N ASN A 307 -7.78 16.93 11.50
CA ASN A 307 -6.85 17.68 12.36
C ASN A 307 -6.81 17.03 13.74
N ILE A 308 -5.65 16.54 14.16
CA ILE A 308 -5.50 15.79 15.42
C ILE A 308 -5.04 16.70 16.55
N THR A 309 -5.72 16.63 17.69
CA THR A 309 -5.22 17.14 18.98
C THR A 309 -4.78 15.98 19.86
N LEU A 310 -3.60 16.08 20.48
CA LEU A 310 -3.08 15.10 21.43
C LEU A 310 -2.88 15.74 22.82
N ASP A 311 -3.43 15.15 23.87
CA ASP A 311 -3.09 15.47 25.26
C ASP A 311 -2.42 14.25 25.92
N TYR A 312 -1.24 14.47 26.50
CA TYR A 312 -0.46 13.47 27.26
C TYR A 312 -0.19 13.94 28.70
N GLY A 313 -1.05 14.82 29.24
CA GLY A 313 -1.02 15.34 30.61
C GLY A 313 -0.31 16.68 30.80
N GLU A 314 0.45 17.14 29.81
CA GLU A 314 0.96 18.53 29.74
C GLU A 314 -0.06 19.51 29.11
N GLY A 315 -1.21 18.99 28.65
CA GLY A 315 -2.27 19.74 27.98
C GLY A 315 -2.34 19.47 26.47
N PRO A 316 -3.42 19.90 25.79
CA PRO A 316 -3.67 19.58 24.39
C PRO A 316 -2.69 20.30 23.45
N VAL A 317 -2.06 19.51 22.59
CA VAL A 317 -1.15 19.91 21.52
C VAL A 317 -1.82 19.63 20.17
N ASP A 318 -1.88 20.65 19.32
CA ASP A 318 -2.31 20.52 17.92
C ASP A 318 -1.20 19.81 17.13
N LEU A 319 -1.46 18.58 16.64
CA LEU A 319 -0.50 17.80 15.85
C LEU A 319 -0.55 18.13 14.34
N GLY A 320 -1.52 18.94 13.91
CA GLY A 320 -1.67 19.32 12.50
C GLY A 320 -2.59 18.39 11.71
N LEU A 321 -2.41 18.41 10.38
CA LEU A 321 -3.26 17.70 9.43
C LEU A 321 -2.75 16.28 9.18
N TYR A 322 -3.70 15.35 9.07
CA TYR A 322 -3.52 13.95 8.72
C TYR A 322 -4.56 13.54 7.67
N THR A 323 -4.17 12.65 6.75
CA THR A 323 -5.12 11.89 5.94
C THR A 323 -5.44 10.59 6.67
N ALA A 324 -6.69 10.42 7.11
CA ALA A 324 -7.20 9.11 7.50
C ALA A 324 -7.45 8.28 6.25
N VAL A 325 -6.99 7.03 6.29
CA VAL A 325 -7.18 6.01 5.25
C VAL A 325 -7.82 4.81 5.91
N GLU A 326 -8.85 4.26 5.28
CA GLU A 326 -9.46 2.98 5.63
C GLU A 326 -8.41 1.86 5.53
N VAL A 327 -8.35 1.00 6.55
CA VAL A 327 -7.44 -0.15 6.52
C VAL A 327 -8.01 -1.20 5.55
N PRO A 328 -7.20 -1.88 4.71
CA PRO A 328 -7.65 -2.99 3.86
C PRO A 328 -8.00 -4.28 4.64
N ASP A 329 -8.78 -4.12 5.71
CA ASP A 329 -9.30 -5.17 6.60
C ASP A 329 -10.76 -5.52 6.28
N ASP A 330 -11.37 -6.34 7.14
CA ASP A 330 -12.80 -6.59 7.35
C ASP A 330 -13.72 -5.66 6.52
N THR A 331 -13.67 -4.36 6.80
CA THR A 331 -14.62 -3.35 6.28
C THR A 331 -14.40 -3.00 4.82
N ALA A 332 -13.15 -2.73 4.41
CA ALA A 332 -12.81 -2.43 3.02
C ALA A 332 -12.98 -3.66 2.12
N ILE A 333 -12.64 -4.84 2.63
CA ILE A 333 -12.70 -6.10 1.87
C ILE A 333 -14.17 -6.52 1.67
N GLU A 334 -15.03 -6.48 2.69
CA GLU A 334 -16.47 -6.77 2.50
C GLU A 334 -17.13 -5.75 1.56
N HIS A 335 -16.79 -4.45 1.65
CA HIS A 335 -17.33 -3.42 0.77
C HIS A 335 -17.05 -3.72 -0.72
N TYR A 336 -15.79 -4.02 -1.08
CA TYR A 336 -15.41 -4.23 -2.48
C TYR A 336 -15.73 -5.62 -3.03
N PHE A 337 -15.67 -6.67 -2.20
CA PHE A 337 -15.77 -8.05 -2.65
C PHE A 337 -17.06 -8.77 -2.22
N GLY A 338 -17.79 -8.26 -1.23
CA GLY A 338 -19.02 -8.84 -0.70
C GLY A 338 -18.83 -10.10 0.17
N ASP A 339 -17.58 -10.42 0.49
CA ASP A 339 -17.13 -11.41 1.47
C ASP A 339 -15.69 -11.01 1.89
N ASP A 340 -15.32 -11.33 3.12
CA ASP A 340 -14.08 -10.94 3.81
C ASP A 340 -13.27 -12.15 4.31
N LYS A 341 -13.86 -13.35 4.29
CA LYS A 341 -13.36 -14.56 4.98
C LYS A 341 -12.10 -15.21 4.38
N GLY A 342 -11.72 -14.85 3.15
CA GLY A 342 -10.46 -15.29 2.54
C GLY A 342 -9.24 -14.64 3.19
N ASN A 343 -8.04 -15.14 2.90
CA ASN A 343 -6.82 -14.61 3.52
C ASN A 343 -6.49 -13.20 3.00
N ILE A 344 -6.22 -12.27 3.93
CA ILE A 344 -5.72 -10.91 3.67
C ILE A 344 -4.23 -10.87 4.01
N TYR A 345 -3.40 -10.44 3.07
CA TYR A 345 -1.94 -10.46 3.17
C TYR A 345 -1.31 -9.09 2.85
N GLU A 346 -0.72 -8.38 3.82
CA GLU A 346 0.14 -7.20 3.54
C GLU A 346 1.50 -7.69 3.00
N GLY A 347 1.95 -7.18 1.85
CA GLY A 347 3.31 -7.44 1.37
C GLY A 347 4.32 -6.52 2.07
N ASP A 348 5.28 -7.10 2.81
CA ASP A 348 6.51 -6.40 3.22
C ASP A 348 7.67 -7.40 3.39
N GLY A 349 8.56 -7.44 2.39
CA GLY A 349 9.83 -8.18 2.50
C GLY A 349 10.32 -8.80 1.20
N GLY A 350 11.42 -9.55 1.27
CA GLY A 350 12.08 -10.12 0.09
C GLY A 350 11.18 -11.06 -0.73
N GLY A 351 10.37 -11.88 -0.05
CA GLY A 351 9.35 -12.76 -0.62
C GLY A 351 8.20 -12.03 -1.32
N ALA A 352 7.85 -10.82 -0.90
CA ALA A 352 6.81 -10.02 -1.55
C ALA A 352 7.17 -9.56 -2.97
N SER A 353 8.45 -9.68 -3.38
CA SER A 353 8.84 -9.53 -4.79
C SER A 353 8.33 -10.68 -5.68
N LEU A 354 8.05 -11.86 -5.11
CA LEU A 354 7.80 -13.13 -5.79
C LEU A 354 8.95 -13.59 -6.72
N ALA A 355 10.16 -13.02 -6.59
CA ALA A 355 11.31 -13.31 -7.47
C ALA A 355 11.81 -14.77 -7.38
N GLU A 356 12.45 -15.26 -8.44
CA GLU A 356 13.08 -16.60 -8.50
C GLU A 356 14.03 -16.81 -7.30
N GLY A 357 13.70 -17.77 -6.44
CA GLY A 357 14.45 -18.10 -5.22
C GLY A 357 13.95 -17.44 -3.94
N THR A 358 12.77 -16.79 -3.96
CA THR A 358 12.15 -16.17 -2.76
C THR A 358 10.99 -16.96 -2.15
N PHE A 359 10.67 -18.15 -2.67
CA PHE A 359 9.62 -19.03 -2.15
C PHE A 359 9.76 -19.30 -0.64
N ASP A 360 10.95 -19.69 -0.18
CA ASP A 360 11.28 -19.95 1.23
C ASP A 360 11.23 -18.69 2.14
N GLN A 361 10.75 -17.55 1.62
CA GLN A 361 10.61 -16.26 2.33
C GLN A 361 9.15 -15.75 2.36
N ILE A 362 8.18 -16.49 1.82
CA ILE A 362 6.76 -16.04 1.76
C ILE A 362 6.21 -15.78 3.17
N GLU A 363 6.28 -16.76 4.07
CA GLU A 363 5.88 -16.64 5.50
C GLU A 363 6.55 -15.48 6.25
N THR A 364 7.74 -15.03 5.80
CA THR A 364 8.51 -13.96 6.45
C THR A 364 8.51 -12.65 5.66
N SER A 365 7.66 -12.54 4.64
CA SER A 365 7.56 -11.34 3.77
C SER A 365 6.12 -10.95 3.42
N PHE A 366 5.15 -11.68 3.94
CA PHE A 366 3.74 -11.29 3.95
C PHE A 366 3.26 -11.32 5.41
N GLN A 367 2.57 -10.27 5.84
CA GLN A 367 1.88 -10.23 7.12
C GLN A 367 0.42 -10.64 6.88
N LYS A 368 -0.14 -11.49 7.75
CA LYS A 368 -1.57 -11.83 7.71
C LYS A 368 -2.33 -10.81 8.53
N GLU A 369 -3.31 -10.13 7.93
CA GLU A 369 -4.21 -9.23 8.68
C GLU A 369 -5.46 -9.96 9.20
N ASN A 370 -5.73 -11.19 8.71
CA ASN A 370 -6.74 -12.10 9.25
C ASN A 370 -6.23 -13.55 9.25
N ASN A 371 -6.96 -14.46 9.91
CA ASN A 371 -6.62 -15.89 9.99
C ASN A 371 -5.19 -16.17 10.51
N GLU A 372 -4.67 -15.33 11.42
CA GLU A 372 -3.26 -15.33 11.89
C GLU A 372 -2.82 -16.64 12.57
N ASP A 373 -3.69 -17.29 13.34
CA ASP A 373 -3.41 -18.58 14.00
C ASP A 373 -3.20 -19.73 12.97
N GLU A 374 -3.63 -19.53 11.72
CA GLU A 374 -3.47 -20.50 10.63
C GLU A 374 -2.23 -20.19 9.79
N ALA A 375 -1.16 -20.96 10.03
CA ALA A 375 0.09 -20.95 9.24
C ALA A 375 -0.09 -21.61 7.86
N ASP A 376 -1.08 -21.12 7.09
CA ASP A 376 -1.34 -21.48 5.71
C ASP A 376 -1.07 -20.27 4.78
N TRP A 377 -0.15 -20.49 3.85
CA TRP A 377 0.32 -19.54 2.84
C TRP A 377 0.08 -20.08 1.42
N SER A 378 -0.70 -21.16 1.28
CA SER A 378 -0.80 -21.94 0.05
C SER A 378 -1.35 -21.15 -1.13
N ASP A 379 -2.14 -20.10 -0.90
CA ASP A 379 -2.60 -19.16 -1.93
C ASP A 379 -1.40 -18.49 -2.64
N ILE A 380 -0.47 -17.92 -1.86
CA ILE A 380 0.72 -17.22 -2.37
C ILE A 380 1.74 -18.23 -2.92
N GLU A 381 1.91 -19.38 -2.25
CA GLU A 381 2.76 -20.47 -2.77
C GLU A 381 2.27 -20.96 -4.13
N ASN A 382 0.95 -21.09 -4.33
CA ASN A 382 0.34 -21.52 -5.58
C ASN A 382 0.56 -20.48 -6.69
N LEU A 383 0.29 -19.19 -6.40
CA LEU A 383 0.61 -18.08 -7.31
C LEU A 383 2.09 -18.09 -7.73
N TYR A 384 3.02 -18.22 -6.79
CA TYR A 384 4.46 -18.33 -7.09
C TYR A 384 4.74 -19.50 -8.04
N ASN A 385 4.23 -20.70 -7.74
CA ASN A 385 4.47 -21.90 -8.53
C ASN A 385 3.89 -21.81 -9.96
N VAL A 386 2.73 -21.16 -10.13
CA VAL A 386 2.13 -20.91 -11.45
C VAL A 386 2.89 -19.83 -12.21
N LEU A 387 3.27 -18.73 -11.55
CA LEU A 387 4.03 -17.62 -12.15
C LEU A 387 5.39 -18.07 -12.70
N HIS A 388 6.10 -18.94 -11.97
CA HIS A 388 7.39 -19.52 -12.40
C HIS A 388 7.27 -20.81 -13.23
N SER A 389 6.05 -21.23 -13.59
CA SER A 389 5.83 -22.45 -14.37
C SER A 389 6.51 -22.36 -15.75
N PRO A 390 7.24 -23.41 -16.19
CA PRO A 390 7.91 -23.41 -17.50
C PRO A 390 6.93 -23.29 -18.67
N GLN A 391 5.64 -23.60 -18.44
CA GLN A 391 4.55 -23.41 -19.40
C GLN A 391 4.53 -21.99 -19.96
N ARG A 392 4.89 -20.97 -19.17
CA ARG A 392 5.04 -19.57 -19.62
C ARG A 392 5.82 -19.40 -20.91
N THR A 393 6.77 -20.30 -21.20
CA THR A 393 7.61 -20.26 -22.40
C THR A 393 7.37 -21.43 -23.37
N THR A 394 6.71 -22.51 -22.94
CA THR A 394 6.50 -23.73 -23.75
C THR A 394 5.07 -23.93 -24.20
N ASP A 395 4.09 -23.47 -23.43
CA ASP A 395 2.66 -23.39 -23.75
C ASP A 395 2.03 -22.17 -23.04
N PRO A 396 2.21 -20.95 -23.58
CA PRO A 396 1.73 -19.72 -22.94
C PRO A 396 0.20 -19.66 -22.83
N GLU A 397 -0.55 -20.39 -23.66
CA GLU A 397 -2.02 -20.44 -23.58
C GLU A 397 -2.48 -21.23 -22.36
N ALA A 398 -1.85 -22.38 -22.07
CA ALA A 398 -2.04 -23.10 -20.82
C ALA A 398 -1.60 -22.26 -19.60
N TRP A 399 -0.43 -21.63 -19.66
CA TRP A 399 0.08 -20.82 -18.54
C TRP A 399 -0.84 -19.63 -18.18
N ARG A 400 -1.39 -18.93 -19.18
CA ARG A 400 -2.37 -17.86 -18.90
C ARG A 400 -3.62 -18.41 -18.23
N SER A 401 -4.16 -19.53 -18.72
CA SER A 401 -5.33 -20.19 -18.10
C SER A 401 -5.06 -20.72 -16.69
N ASP A 402 -3.83 -21.16 -16.38
CA ASP A 402 -3.44 -21.57 -15.03
C ASP A 402 -3.27 -20.36 -14.09
N LEU A 403 -2.74 -19.23 -14.59
CA LEU A 403 -2.54 -18.00 -13.82
C LEU A 403 -3.86 -17.26 -13.55
N GLU A 404 -4.71 -17.12 -14.56
CA GLU A 404 -6.05 -16.52 -14.44
C GLU A 404 -6.96 -17.34 -13.50
N ALA A 405 -6.63 -18.61 -13.23
CA ALA A 405 -7.34 -19.46 -12.28
C ALA A 405 -6.91 -19.27 -10.82
N VAL A 406 -5.86 -18.50 -10.53
CA VAL A 406 -5.34 -18.27 -9.15
C VAL A 406 -5.09 -16.80 -8.82
N PHE A 407 -5.17 -15.89 -9.80
CA PHE A 407 -4.84 -14.48 -9.63
C PHE A 407 -5.62 -13.57 -10.59
N ASP A 408 -6.13 -12.43 -10.12
CA ASP A 408 -6.76 -11.44 -11.00
C ASP A 408 -5.72 -10.59 -11.76
N VAL A 409 -5.29 -11.17 -12.88
CA VAL A 409 -4.42 -10.51 -13.87
C VAL A 409 -5.03 -9.21 -14.42
N ASN A 410 -6.36 -9.06 -14.48
CA ASN A 410 -6.99 -7.86 -15.05
C ASN A 410 -6.82 -6.67 -14.11
N SER A 411 -7.23 -6.82 -12.85
CA SER A 411 -7.05 -5.76 -11.84
C SER A 411 -5.57 -5.42 -11.66
N PHE A 412 -4.67 -6.41 -11.66
CA PHE A 412 -3.23 -6.14 -11.57
C PHE A 412 -2.68 -5.36 -12.76
N LEU A 413 -3.01 -5.73 -14.00
CA LEU A 413 -2.51 -5.01 -15.19
C LEU A 413 -3.10 -3.59 -15.31
N LYS A 414 -4.35 -3.41 -14.86
CA LYS A 414 -4.99 -2.09 -14.81
C LYS A 414 -4.39 -1.20 -13.71
N TRP A 415 -4.16 -1.75 -12.51
CA TRP A 415 -3.37 -1.10 -11.46
C TRP A 415 -1.97 -0.72 -11.96
N LEU A 416 -1.28 -1.62 -12.65
CA LEU A 416 0.08 -1.40 -13.16
C LEU A 416 0.12 -0.24 -14.18
N ALA A 417 -0.92 -0.09 -15.00
CA ALA A 417 -1.09 1.02 -15.92
C ALA A 417 -1.41 2.35 -15.20
N LEU A 418 -2.18 2.32 -14.10
CA LEU A 418 -2.44 3.48 -13.26
C LEU A 418 -1.16 3.93 -12.52
N SER A 419 -0.49 3.00 -11.85
CA SER A 419 0.83 3.15 -11.21
C SER A 419 1.87 3.73 -12.18
N ALA A 420 1.90 3.26 -13.43
CA ALA A 420 2.75 3.83 -14.48
C ALA A 420 2.36 5.27 -14.85
N THR A 421 1.06 5.57 -14.91
CA THR A 421 0.53 6.91 -15.22
C THR A 421 0.89 7.90 -14.12
N ILE A 422 0.54 7.60 -12.86
CA ILE A 422 0.80 8.47 -11.70
C ILE A 422 2.26 8.44 -11.20
N GLN A 423 3.07 7.50 -11.70
CA GLN A 423 4.48 7.29 -11.31
C GLN A 423 4.66 6.89 -9.83
N HIS A 424 3.79 6.01 -9.31
CA HIS A 424 3.99 5.38 -8.00
C HIS A 424 5.31 4.58 -8.07
N TRP A 425 6.33 5.06 -7.36
CA TRP A 425 7.68 4.50 -7.45
C TRP A 425 8.05 3.64 -6.22
N ASP A 426 7.34 3.86 -5.11
CA ASP A 426 7.52 3.22 -3.81
C ASP A 426 6.46 2.12 -3.64
N THR A 427 6.44 1.16 -4.56
CA THR A 427 5.50 0.02 -4.63
C THR A 427 6.07 -1.08 -5.52
N TYR A 428 5.35 -2.19 -5.72
CA TYR A 428 5.77 -3.35 -6.50
C TYR A 428 6.36 -2.98 -7.88
N GLY A 429 7.51 -3.58 -8.22
CA GLY A 429 8.34 -3.18 -9.37
C GLY A 429 9.42 -2.14 -9.05
N GLY A 430 9.30 -1.46 -7.92
CA GLY A 430 10.32 -0.56 -7.35
C GLY A 430 10.78 -1.00 -5.97
N MET A 431 9.81 -1.26 -5.09
CA MET A 431 9.97 -1.79 -3.73
C MET A 431 9.08 -3.02 -3.52
N SER A 432 9.32 -3.78 -2.45
CA SER A 432 8.58 -5.00 -2.11
C SER A 432 7.63 -4.78 -0.94
N HIS A 433 6.88 -3.67 -1.00
CA HIS A 433 5.86 -3.25 -0.04
C HIS A 433 4.80 -2.35 -0.71
N ASN A 434 3.86 -1.81 0.08
CA ASN A 434 2.77 -0.91 -0.32
C ASN A 434 1.72 -1.56 -1.24
N PHE A 435 1.31 -2.79 -0.89
CA PHE A 435 0.15 -3.50 -1.45
C PHE A 435 -0.34 -4.59 -0.48
N TYR A 436 -1.62 -4.96 -0.61
CA TYR A 436 -2.18 -6.18 -0.03
C TYR A 436 -2.60 -7.14 -1.15
N LEU A 437 -2.67 -8.43 -0.82
CA LEU A 437 -3.34 -9.45 -1.61
C LEU A 437 -4.53 -10.01 -0.81
N TYR A 438 -5.70 -10.09 -1.42
CA TYR A 438 -6.86 -10.76 -0.85
C TYR A 438 -7.21 -12.01 -1.66
N HIS A 439 -7.24 -13.20 -1.04
CA HIS A 439 -7.81 -14.39 -1.68
C HIS A 439 -9.33 -14.27 -1.66
N ASN A 440 -9.97 -14.14 -2.83
CA ASN A 440 -11.42 -13.96 -2.92
C ASN A 440 -12.14 -15.32 -3.00
N PRO A 441 -12.93 -15.74 -1.97
CA PRO A 441 -13.56 -17.05 -1.96
C PRO A 441 -14.64 -17.27 -3.03
N ALA A 442 -15.13 -16.20 -3.66
CA ALA A 442 -16.13 -16.27 -4.72
C ALA A 442 -15.50 -16.49 -6.12
N THR A 443 -14.21 -16.19 -6.30
CA THR A 443 -13.48 -16.42 -7.57
C THR A 443 -12.33 -17.42 -7.47
N ASP A 444 -11.86 -17.75 -6.26
CA ASP A 444 -10.67 -18.56 -5.96
C ASP A 444 -9.36 -17.91 -6.47
N GLN A 445 -9.32 -16.57 -6.48
CA GLN A 445 -8.18 -15.78 -6.98
C GLN A 445 -7.62 -14.85 -5.90
N LEU A 446 -6.28 -14.76 -5.83
CA LEU A 446 -5.63 -13.62 -5.20
C LEU A 446 -5.87 -12.34 -6.02
N THR A 447 -6.39 -11.31 -5.38
CA THR A 447 -6.74 -10.01 -5.97
C THR A 447 -5.84 -8.92 -5.40
N TRP A 448 -5.43 -7.96 -6.24
CA TRP A 448 -4.49 -6.90 -5.88
C TRP A 448 -5.19 -5.68 -5.27
N PHE A 449 -4.76 -5.26 -4.08
CA PHE A 449 -5.22 -4.03 -3.42
C PHE A 449 -3.99 -3.11 -3.20
N SER A 450 -4.08 -1.83 -3.60
CA SER A 450 -2.93 -0.91 -3.53
C SER A 450 -2.92 -0.10 -2.24
N TRP A 451 -1.73 0.14 -1.68
CA TRP A 451 -1.55 0.88 -0.42
C TRP A 451 -0.51 2.00 -0.54
N ASP A 452 -0.46 2.87 0.49
CA ASP A 452 0.43 4.04 0.71
C ASP A 452 0.89 4.79 -0.56
N HIS A 453 0.13 5.82 -0.93
CA HIS A 453 0.27 6.54 -2.21
C HIS A 453 0.89 7.93 -2.08
N ASN A 454 1.39 8.32 -0.91
CA ASN A 454 2.15 9.57 -0.72
C ASN A 454 3.26 9.80 -1.79
N GLN A 455 3.90 8.72 -2.28
CA GLN A 455 5.00 8.73 -3.25
C GLN A 455 4.57 8.58 -4.72
N VAL A 456 3.53 9.29 -5.14
CA VAL A 456 3.12 9.48 -6.55
C VAL A 456 3.46 10.87 -7.08
N LEU A 457 3.25 11.10 -8.38
CA LEU A 457 3.20 12.39 -9.09
C LEU A 457 4.36 13.38 -8.83
N GLY A 458 5.52 12.90 -8.37
CA GLY A 458 6.70 13.73 -8.09
C GLY A 458 7.05 13.90 -6.60
N GLY A 459 6.39 13.15 -5.70
CA GLY A 459 6.69 13.06 -4.28
C GLY A 459 8.18 12.86 -3.95
N SER A 460 8.56 13.27 -2.75
CA SER A 460 9.94 13.56 -2.35
C SER A 460 10.95 12.46 -2.72
N GLY A 461 11.85 12.79 -3.66
CA GLY A 461 12.91 11.90 -4.13
C GLY A 461 12.53 10.95 -5.27
N GLY A 462 11.30 11.03 -5.81
CA GLY A 462 10.88 10.33 -7.03
C GLY A 462 11.60 10.81 -8.31
N PRO A 463 11.51 10.09 -9.44
CA PRO A 463 12.03 10.55 -10.73
C PRO A 463 11.35 11.86 -11.17
N GLY A 464 12.09 12.98 -11.11
CA GLY A 464 11.56 14.32 -11.34
C GLY A 464 11.13 15.08 -10.08
N GLY A 465 11.32 14.52 -8.88
CA GLY A 465 11.26 15.24 -7.61
C GLY A 465 12.49 16.15 -7.44
N GLY A 466 12.56 17.20 -8.26
CA GLY A 466 13.72 18.10 -8.35
C GLY A 466 13.32 19.56 -8.23
N GLY A 467 13.39 20.12 -7.02
CA GLY A 467 13.14 21.53 -6.76
C GLY A 467 14.06 22.44 -7.56
N GLY A 468 13.58 22.90 -8.73
CA GLY A 468 14.46 23.44 -9.77
C GLY A 468 13.75 24.08 -10.96
N GLY A 469 12.53 24.59 -10.77
CA GLY A 469 11.80 25.32 -11.81
C GLY A 469 12.65 26.45 -12.45
N PRO A 470 12.58 26.65 -13.77
CA PRO A 470 13.50 27.54 -14.48
C PRO A 470 13.25 29.02 -14.12
N ARG A 471 14.17 29.60 -13.34
CA ARG A 471 14.12 31.03 -12.96
C ARG A 471 14.02 31.92 -14.22
N PRO A 472 13.11 32.92 -14.25
CA PRO A 472 12.96 33.79 -15.40
C PRO A 472 14.22 34.65 -15.63
N MET A 473 14.93 34.35 -16.72
CA MET A 473 16.18 35.04 -17.09
C MET A 473 15.90 36.48 -17.53
N PRO A 474 16.55 37.51 -16.94
CA PRO A 474 16.46 38.88 -17.41
C PRO A 474 17.01 39.01 -18.84
N VAL A 475 16.31 39.73 -19.72
CA VAL A 475 16.73 39.93 -21.11
C VAL A 475 18.02 40.75 -21.17
N GLY A 476 19.12 40.10 -21.55
CA GLY A 476 20.47 40.68 -21.65
C GLY A 476 20.95 40.86 -23.10
N ASP A 477 21.61 42.00 -23.34
CA ASP A 477 22.10 42.52 -24.64
C ASP A 477 22.93 41.52 -25.49
N PRO A 478 22.57 41.25 -26.77
CA PRO A 478 23.25 40.26 -27.61
C PRO A 478 24.55 40.77 -28.26
N SER A 479 25.66 40.82 -27.51
CA SER A 479 26.99 41.08 -28.10
C SER A 479 28.16 40.32 -27.46
N ALA A 480 28.30 39.03 -27.78
CA ALA A 480 29.57 38.28 -27.67
C ALA A 480 29.69 37.31 -28.87
N GLN A 481 30.90 37.16 -29.42
CA GLN A 481 31.14 36.41 -30.66
C GLN A 481 31.72 35.01 -30.37
N ALA A 482 31.43 34.05 -31.26
CA ALA A 482 31.93 32.68 -31.17
C ALA A 482 33.23 32.48 -31.96
N GLU A 483 34.09 31.57 -31.49
CA GLU A 483 35.25 31.01 -32.19
C GLU A 483 35.31 29.49 -31.92
N PRO A 484 35.41 28.63 -32.96
CA PRO A 484 35.43 27.16 -32.80
C PRO A 484 36.85 26.57 -32.85
N SER A 485 37.00 25.26 -32.66
CA SER A 485 38.24 24.51 -32.97
C SER A 485 37.97 23.03 -33.31
N ALA A 486 38.84 22.44 -34.14
CA ALA A 486 38.65 21.19 -34.90
C ALA A 486 39.17 19.92 -34.16
N GLU A 487 38.52 18.74 -34.30
CA GLU A 487 38.80 17.60 -35.23
C GLU A 487 40.07 16.74 -35.00
N ASP A 488 39.85 15.43 -34.76
CA ASP A 488 40.63 14.23 -35.20
C ASP A 488 39.77 12.95 -34.86
N GLY A 489 39.93 11.72 -35.38
CA GLY A 489 40.87 11.21 -36.39
C GLY A 489 40.74 9.71 -36.76
N THR A 490 39.61 9.24 -37.33
CA THR A 490 39.44 7.89 -37.99
C THR A 490 39.45 6.64 -37.07
N THR A 491 39.07 5.39 -37.42
CA THR A 491 39.00 4.59 -38.69
C THR A 491 37.80 3.62 -38.75
N GLN A 492 37.61 2.89 -39.88
CA GLN A 492 36.57 1.87 -40.14
C GLN A 492 37.15 0.50 -40.59
N THR A 493 36.45 -0.63 -40.34
CA THR A 493 36.54 -1.90 -41.13
C THR A 493 35.29 -2.79 -40.97
N GLU A 494 34.96 -3.58 -42.00
CA GLU A 494 33.76 -4.44 -42.22
C GLU A 494 34.09 -5.50 -43.32
N PRO A 495 33.31 -6.57 -43.62
CA PRO A 495 32.26 -7.28 -42.85
C PRO A 495 32.26 -8.85 -42.97
N SER A 496 31.39 -9.52 -42.18
CA SER A 496 30.63 -10.77 -42.52
C SER A 496 31.35 -12.15 -42.67
N PRO A 497 30.64 -13.32 -42.64
CA PRO A 497 29.18 -13.52 -42.69
C PRO A 497 28.48 -14.42 -41.62
N ALA A 498 27.21 -14.05 -41.36
CA ALA A 498 25.99 -14.79 -40.94
C ALA A 498 25.98 -16.27 -40.50
N GLU A 499 25.17 -16.52 -39.45
CA GLU A 499 24.23 -17.65 -39.29
C GLU A 499 22.93 -17.12 -38.61
N GLU A 500 21.77 -17.76 -38.76
CA GLU A 500 20.44 -17.13 -38.57
C GLU A 500 19.86 -17.18 -37.14
N ALA A 501 19.38 -16.03 -36.60
CA ALA A 501 18.40 -15.97 -35.50
C ALA A 501 17.57 -14.65 -35.47
N ASN A 502 16.25 -14.82 -35.32
CA ASN A 502 15.16 -13.88 -34.97
C ASN A 502 15.44 -12.34 -34.84
N PRO A 503 14.90 -11.47 -35.72
CA PRO A 503 15.10 -10.02 -35.66
C PRO A 503 13.95 -9.24 -34.99
N ARG A 504 14.06 -8.91 -33.69
CA ARG A 504 13.12 -7.95 -33.06
C ARG A 504 13.65 -7.07 -31.90
N ALA A 505 14.97 -6.91 -31.74
CA ALA A 505 15.54 -6.11 -30.64
C ALA A 505 16.85 -5.37 -30.99
N GLU A 506 16.78 -4.29 -31.77
CA GLU A 506 17.71 -3.15 -31.66
C GLU A 506 16.94 -1.85 -31.94
N GLY A 507 17.16 -0.79 -31.14
CA GLY A 507 16.53 0.52 -31.38
C GLY A 507 15.88 1.25 -30.19
N ARG A 508 16.23 0.98 -28.93
CA ARG A 508 15.91 1.89 -27.80
C ARG A 508 17.21 2.51 -27.26
N GLY A 509 17.18 3.82 -27.00
CA GLY A 509 18.35 4.59 -26.56
C GLY A 509 18.75 4.22 -25.13
N ARG A 510 20.04 3.91 -24.92
CA ARG A 510 20.54 3.47 -23.61
C ARG A 510 20.68 4.67 -22.67
N GLY A 511 19.75 4.81 -21.72
CA GLY A 511 19.85 5.77 -20.62
C GLY A 511 21.13 5.59 -19.79
N GLY A 512 21.60 6.67 -19.18
CA GLY A 512 22.80 6.66 -18.34
C GLY A 512 22.59 5.97 -16.99
N PRO A 513 23.67 5.54 -16.31
CA PRO A 513 23.57 4.83 -15.03
C PRO A 513 23.21 5.76 -13.86
N GLY A 514 21.92 5.96 -13.66
CA GLY A 514 21.28 6.44 -12.42
C GLY A 514 20.05 5.55 -12.16
N GLY A 515 19.69 5.33 -10.89
CA GLY A 515 18.71 4.29 -10.52
C GLY A 515 17.36 4.42 -11.23
N GLY A 516 16.99 3.40 -12.01
CA GLY A 516 15.63 3.22 -12.51
C GLY A 516 14.67 2.86 -11.37
N ARG A 517 13.39 3.17 -11.55
CA ARG A 517 12.28 2.89 -10.63
C ARG A 517 11.00 2.76 -11.47
N SER A 518 10.21 1.72 -11.20
CA SER A 518 8.95 1.23 -11.84
C SER A 518 8.06 2.20 -12.66
N SER A 519 8.13 3.50 -12.41
CA SER A 519 7.44 4.63 -13.05
C SER A 519 7.54 4.77 -14.59
N SER A 520 8.23 3.88 -15.31
CA SER A 520 8.30 3.94 -16.78
C SER A 520 7.03 3.37 -17.43
N LEU A 521 6.64 3.90 -18.59
CA LEU A 521 5.40 3.50 -19.28
C LEU A 521 5.54 2.19 -20.07
N ASP A 522 6.75 1.84 -20.51
CA ASP A 522 7.04 0.54 -21.14
C ASP A 522 7.58 -0.50 -20.15
N LYS A 523 7.69 -0.16 -18.86
CA LYS A 523 8.31 -0.99 -17.80
C LYS A 523 9.70 -1.54 -18.18
N ALA A 524 10.41 -0.87 -19.10
CA ALA A 524 11.66 -1.38 -19.66
C ALA A 524 12.87 -1.31 -18.71
N ASP A 525 12.71 -0.69 -17.54
CA ASP A 525 13.64 -0.73 -16.41
C ASP A 525 13.29 -1.80 -15.35
N VAL A 526 12.13 -2.47 -15.48
CA VAL A 526 11.70 -3.57 -14.61
C VAL A 526 12.20 -4.90 -15.17
N GLY A 527 12.98 -5.64 -14.38
CA GLY A 527 13.57 -6.94 -14.75
C GLY A 527 12.94 -8.13 -14.02
N ASP A 528 13.52 -9.32 -14.20
CA ASP A 528 13.00 -10.60 -13.67
C ASP A 528 12.99 -10.71 -12.12
N ASN A 529 13.52 -9.70 -11.42
CA ASN A 529 13.34 -9.52 -9.97
C ASN A 529 11.88 -9.13 -9.59
N TRP A 530 11.05 -8.79 -10.57
CA TRP A 530 9.63 -8.44 -10.40
C TRP A 530 8.79 -9.25 -11.39
N PRO A 531 8.76 -10.60 -11.25
CA PRO A 531 8.21 -11.48 -12.27
C PRO A 531 6.73 -11.20 -12.56
N LEU A 532 5.93 -10.76 -11.58
CA LEU A 532 4.51 -10.45 -11.82
C LEU A 532 4.32 -9.27 -12.79
N ILE A 533 5.26 -8.32 -12.86
CA ILE A 533 5.29 -7.34 -13.96
C ILE A 533 5.95 -7.95 -15.20
N ARG A 534 7.17 -8.47 -15.02
CA ARG A 534 8.08 -8.73 -16.15
C ARG A 534 7.62 -9.89 -17.03
N TYR A 535 7.05 -10.93 -16.42
CA TYR A 535 6.56 -12.13 -17.10
C TYR A 535 5.22 -11.89 -17.79
N LEU A 536 4.34 -11.09 -17.19
CA LEU A 536 3.08 -10.71 -17.81
C LEU A 536 3.34 -9.82 -19.03
N LEU A 537 4.18 -8.79 -18.90
CA LEU A 537 4.56 -7.91 -20.03
C LEU A 537 5.53 -8.56 -21.05
N ASP A 538 5.89 -9.83 -20.88
CA ASP A 538 6.54 -10.65 -21.92
C ASP A 538 5.54 -11.48 -22.75
N ASP A 539 4.32 -11.72 -22.24
CA ASP A 539 3.26 -12.33 -23.03
C ASP A 539 2.58 -11.24 -23.88
N PRO A 540 2.52 -11.39 -25.23
CA PRO A 540 1.92 -10.39 -26.09
C PRO A 540 0.44 -10.08 -25.76
N THR A 541 -0.30 -11.06 -25.22
CA THR A 541 -1.72 -10.91 -24.87
C THR A 541 -1.91 -9.95 -23.71
N TYR A 542 -1.09 -10.12 -22.66
CA TYR A 542 -1.09 -9.27 -21.47
C TYR A 542 -0.39 -7.93 -21.71
N TYR A 543 0.61 -7.87 -22.59
CA TYR A 543 1.20 -6.60 -23.03
C TYR A 543 0.18 -5.75 -23.79
N ASP A 544 -0.54 -6.32 -24.76
CA ASP A 544 -1.57 -5.59 -25.51
C ASP A 544 -2.70 -5.12 -24.57
N LEU A 545 -3.11 -5.95 -23.59
CA LEU A 545 -4.09 -5.58 -22.55
C LEU A 545 -3.62 -4.43 -21.63
N TYR A 546 -2.35 -4.44 -21.19
CA TYR A 546 -1.75 -3.34 -20.44
C TYR A 546 -1.70 -2.03 -21.25
N MET A 547 -1.44 -2.13 -22.56
CA MET A 547 -1.45 -0.99 -23.47
C MET A 547 -2.88 -0.43 -23.66
N ASP A 548 -3.89 -1.29 -23.72
CA ASP A 548 -5.30 -0.87 -23.73
C ASP A 548 -5.71 -0.21 -22.40
N TYR A 549 -5.29 -0.73 -21.23
CA TYR A 549 -5.54 -0.10 -19.93
C TYR A 549 -4.83 1.27 -19.79
N LEU A 550 -3.60 1.44 -20.28
CA LEU A 550 -2.96 2.76 -20.37
C LEU A 550 -3.78 3.74 -21.21
N ALA A 551 -4.40 3.27 -22.29
CA ALA A 551 -5.23 4.07 -23.18
C ALA A 551 -6.67 4.33 -22.64
N GLU A 552 -7.15 3.50 -21.72
CA GLU A 552 -8.38 3.72 -20.95
C GLU A 552 -8.14 4.75 -19.84
N ILE A 553 -7.15 4.53 -18.99
CA ILE A 553 -6.85 5.38 -17.84
C ILE A 553 -6.57 6.82 -18.28
N ASN A 554 -5.74 7.03 -19.32
CA ASN A 554 -5.44 8.37 -19.84
C ASN A 554 -6.59 9.02 -20.64
N ARG A 555 -7.72 8.34 -20.83
CA ARG A 555 -8.88 8.83 -21.59
C ARG A 555 -10.09 9.08 -20.70
N ASP A 556 -10.31 8.22 -19.71
CA ASP A 556 -11.54 8.16 -18.93
C ASP A 556 -11.33 8.36 -17.41
N VAL A 557 -10.10 8.22 -16.88
CA VAL A 557 -9.80 8.22 -15.43
C VAL A 557 -8.88 9.37 -15.02
N PHE A 558 -7.66 9.41 -15.55
CA PHE A 558 -6.63 10.40 -15.22
C PHE A 558 -6.82 11.67 -16.07
N ILE A 559 -7.87 12.44 -15.77
CA ILE A 559 -8.30 13.62 -16.56
C ILE A 559 -7.71 14.92 -15.95
N PRO A 560 -6.75 15.60 -16.60
CA PRO A 560 -6.06 16.75 -16.00
C PRO A 560 -6.98 17.93 -15.65
N ASP A 561 -7.99 18.21 -16.47
CA ASP A 561 -8.96 19.29 -16.21
C ASP A 561 -9.76 19.04 -14.92
N GLN A 562 -10.14 17.78 -14.65
CA GLN A 562 -10.95 17.38 -13.48
C GLN A 562 -10.09 17.23 -12.22
N LEU A 563 -8.89 16.64 -12.36
CA LEU A 563 -7.92 16.56 -11.27
C LEU A 563 -7.49 17.97 -10.83
N ALA A 564 -7.28 18.90 -11.76
CA ALA A 564 -6.99 20.30 -11.45
C ALA A 564 -8.15 20.99 -10.70
N GLU A 565 -9.41 20.64 -10.98
CA GLU A 565 -10.58 21.12 -10.23
C GLU A 565 -10.56 20.54 -8.81
N LYS A 566 -10.43 19.22 -8.64
CA LYS A 566 -10.36 18.58 -7.30
C LYS A 566 -9.16 19.05 -6.47
N TYR A 567 -7.99 19.30 -7.07
CA TYR A 567 -6.84 19.88 -6.34
C TYR A 567 -7.13 21.28 -5.79
N GLN A 568 -7.96 22.09 -6.44
CA GLN A 568 -8.35 23.41 -5.93
C GLN A 568 -9.41 23.30 -4.83
N ASP A 569 -10.40 22.41 -5.00
CA ASP A 569 -11.41 22.15 -3.96
C ASP A 569 -10.77 21.62 -2.67
N LEU A 570 -9.83 20.67 -2.78
CA LEU A 570 -9.03 20.18 -1.65
C LEU A 570 -8.14 21.29 -1.06
N ALA A 571 -7.55 22.17 -1.88
CA ALA A 571 -6.75 23.29 -1.38
C ALA A 571 -7.57 24.32 -0.58
N GLU A 572 -8.82 24.61 -0.97
CA GLU A 572 -9.72 25.46 -0.17
C GLU A 572 -10.13 24.76 1.13
N LEU A 573 -10.34 23.43 1.11
CA LEU A 573 -10.69 22.63 2.27
C LEU A 573 -9.58 22.53 3.33
N ILE A 574 -8.37 22.13 2.92
CA ILE A 574 -7.28 21.79 3.86
C ILE A 574 -6.30 22.94 4.11
N GLY A 575 -6.28 23.96 3.24
CA GLY A 575 -5.41 25.13 3.35
C GLY A 575 -5.40 25.84 4.72
N PRO A 576 -6.53 25.99 5.43
CA PRO A 576 -6.56 26.56 6.79
C PRO A 576 -5.77 25.77 7.84
N TYR A 577 -5.50 24.49 7.58
CA TYR A 577 -4.77 23.57 8.45
C TYR A 577 -3.30 23.47 8.04
N VAL A 578 -3.00 23.19 6.77
CA VAL A 578 -1.62 23.11 6.25
C VAL A 578 -0.87 24.45 6.39
N ALA A 579 -1.57 25.59 6.26
CA ALA A 579 -0.96 26.91 6.45
C ALA A 579 -0.48 27.20 7.89
N LYS A 580 -0.77 26.34 8.87
CA LYS A 580 -0.14 26.35 10.20
C LYS A 580 1.29 25.77 10.19
N GLU A 581 1.51 24.75 9.35
CA GLU A 581 2.74 23.96 9.23
C GLU A 581 3.64 24.57 8.14
N ASP A 582 3.58 24.07 6.90
CA ASP A 582 4.42 24.50 5.76
C ASP A 582 4.23 25.97 5.33
N GLY A 583 3.13 26.60 5.72
CA GLY A 583 2.77 27.97 5.38
C GLY A 583 2.17 28.11 3.97
N LEU A 584 1.14 28.96 3.86
CA LEU A 584 0.24 29.03 2.69
C LEU A 584 0.96 29.19 1.34
N GLU A 585 1.97 30.05 1.23
CA GLU A 585 2.71 30.25 -0.04
C GLU A 585 3.48 29.00 -0.48
N SER A 586 3.96 28.16 0.45
CA SER A 586 4.62 26.88 0.12
C SER A 586 3.60 25.90 -0.46
N PHE A 587 2.48 25.74 0.25
CA PHE A 587 1.35 24.88 -0.12
C PHE A 587 0.74 25.25 -1.48
N GLU A 588 0.42 26.53 -1.71
CA GLU A 588 -0.13 27.01 -2.99
C GLU A 588 0.81 26.69 -4.18
N ASN A 589 2.13 26.85 -4.01
CA ASN A 589 3.12 26.49 -5.03
C ASN A 589 3.23 24.97 -5.24
N ALA A 590 3.05 24.16 -4.18
CA ALA A 590 3.04 22.71 -4.29
C ALA A 590 1.81 22.20 -5.07
N VAL A 591 0.61 22.73 -4.77
CA VAL A 591 -0.63 22.41 -5.48
C VAL A 591 -0.56 22.83 -6.95
N GLN A 592 0.03 23.98 -7.27
CA GLN A 592 0.32 24.36 -8.66
C GLN A 592 1.28 23.36 -9.32
N SER A 593 2.33 22.91 -8.63
CA SER A 593 3.32 21.97 -9.17
C SER A 593 2.72 20.59 -9.45
N LEU A 594 1.85 20.08 -8.57
CA LEU A 594 1.07 18.85 -8.77
C LEU A 594 0.12 18.98 -9.97
N THR A 595 -0.53 20.14 -10.11
CA THR A 595 -1.37 20.46 -11.26
C THR A 595 -0.57 20.42 -12.56
N GLU A 596 0.54 21.16 -12.66
CA GLU A 596 1.40 21.19 -13.86
C GLU A 596 1.91 19.79 -14.23
N ARG A 597 2.40 19.02 -13.25
CA ARG A 597 2.87 17.64 -13.43
C ARG A 597 1.76 16.69 -13.90
N THR A 598 0.51 16.91 -13.49
CA THR A 598 -0.63 16.11 -13.96
C THR A 598 -0.86 16.26 -15.48
N TYR A 599 -0.76 17.49 -16.02
CA TYR A 599 -0.79 17.69 -17.48
C TYR A 599 0.43 17.08 -18.18
N GLU A 600 1.65 17.22 -17.61
CA GLU A 600 2.86 16.58 -18.16
C GLU A 600 2.72 15.05 -18.24
N ARG A 601 2.08 14.41 -17.24
CA ARG A 601 1.84 12.96 -17.23
C ARG A 601 0.85 12.53 -18.30
N ALA A 602 -0.26 13.25 -18.46
CA ALA A 602 -1.24 12.94 -19.49
C ALA A 602 -0.68 13.13 -20.91
N GLU A 603 0.12 14.19 -21.15
CA GLU A 603 0.83 14.36 -22.42
C GLU A 603 1.89 13.27 -22.64
N ALA A 604 2.62 12.85 -21.60
CA ALA A 604 3.61 11.77 -21.71
C ALA A 604 2.97 10.42 -22.08
N VAL A 605 1.83 10.06 -21.48
CA VAL A 605 1.11 8.81 -21.82
C VAL A 605 0.50 8.90 -23.22
N ALA A 606 -0.19 10.00 -23.57
CA ALA A 606 -0.72 10.20 -24.92
C ALA A 606 0.38 10.14 -25.99
N SER A 607 1.54 10.76 -25.72
CA SER A 607 2.72 10.71 -26.59
C SER A 607 3.27 9.29 -26.73
N PHE A 608 3.39 8.56 -25.62
CA PHE A 608 3.85 7.17 -25.64
C PHE A 608 2.93 6.26 -26.47
N LEU A 609 1.63 6.33 -26.23
CA LEU A 609 0.60 5.58 -26.97
C LEU A 609 0.63 5.89 -28.47
N SER A 610 0.90 7.15 -28.86
CA SER A 610 0.98 7.55 -30.27
C SER A 610 2.14 6.94 -31.08
N THR A 611 3.06 6.22 -30.43
CA THR A 611 4.26 5.64 -31.05
C THR A 611 4.23 4.11 -31.22
N ARG A 612 3.06 3.47 -31.05
CA ARG A 612 2.88 2.02 -31.05
C ARG A 612 2.05 1.51 -32.22
#